data_AF-A0A7S3Y6J7-F1
#
_entry.id   AF-A0A7S3Y6J7-F1
#
_cell.length_a   1.000
_cell.length_b   1.000
_cell.length_c   1.000
_cell.angle_alpha   90.00
_cell.angle_beta   90.00
_cell.angle_gamma   90.00
#
_symmetry.space_group_name_H-M   'P 1'
#
loop_
_entity.id
_entity.type
_entity.pdbx_description
1 polymer ?
#
loop_
_entity_poly.entity_id
_entity_poly.type
_entity_poly.pdbx_seq_one_letter_code
_entity_poly.pdbx_strand_id
1 'polypeptide(L)'
;MLSLTNEMGKDQEYLAVRRFNWRAENQGWIHPSQSGFRSGRSVDMAVGGVVAPVEHAISRRRAVLLMVFDVEGAFNKSWHPALLEGLAQRGCPPGLFCQVASFLRDRKCVLVINGYSASKELTRGFPQGVIWSTSLWNIHDDRVLHHLDDIAEQLKVQGRIKEDEAEGLGESKPGAYADDNWNLQEGDPDDLGALVQCGGKLLVEFFRRCKKAKIAYPPERRALDVTLGSR
;
A
#
# COMPACT_ATOMS: atom_id res chain seq x y z
N MET A 1 -20.40 -0.07 2.33
CA MET A 1 -21.65 -0.02 1.53
C MET A 1 -21.72 -1.30 0.71
N LEU A 2 -22.70 -2.16 0.98
CA LEU A 2 -22.88 -3.42 0.25
C LEU A 2 -23.55 -3.14 -1.10
N SER A 3 -23.02 -3.73 -2.18
CA SER A 3 -23.63 -3.68 -3.51
C SER A 3 -24.06 -5.09 -3.92
N LEU A 4 -25.34 -5.25 -4.26
CA LEU A 4 -25.92 -6.50 -4.73
C LEU A 4 -26.16 -6.40 -6.24
N THR A 5 -25.29 -7.00 -7.03
CA THR A 5 -25.52 -7.26 -8.46
C THR A 5 -26.55 -8.39 -8.63
N ASN A 6 -27.35 -8.35 -9.70
CA ASN A 6 -28.23 -9.46 -10.08
C ASN A 6 -27.41 -10.70 -10.49
N GLU A 7 -28.05 -11.89 -10.51
CA GLU A 7 -27.34 -13.16 -10.72
C GLU A 7 -26.55 -13.22 -12.04
N MET A 8 -27.18 -12.85 -13.16
CA MET A 8 -26.48 -12.79 -14.46
C MET A 8 -25.36 -11.75 -14.49
N GLY A 9 -25.52 -10.63 -13.79
CA GLY A 9 -24.48 -9.61 -13.67
C GLY A 9 -23.25 -10.14 -12.94
N LYS A 10 -23.44 -10.98 -11.91
CA LYS A 10 -22.34 -11.61 -11.18
C LYS A 10 -21.54 -12.57 -12.05
N ASP A 11 -22.18 -13.32 -12.95
CA ASP A 11 -21.49 -14.25 -13.85
C ASP A 11 -20.63 -13.51 -14.87
N GLN A 12 -21.18 -12.46 -15.48
CA GLN A 12 -20.42 -11.60 -16.39
C GLN A 12 -19.26 -10.91 -15.67
N GLU A 13 -19.52 -10.43 -14.45
CA GLU A 13 -18.51 -9.83 -13.58
C GLU A 13 -17.38 -10.81 -13.29
N TYR A 14 -17.73 -12.02 -12.88
CA TYR A 14 -16.77 -13.08 -12.55
C TYR A 14 -15.85 -13.40 -13.73
N LEU A 15 -16.40 -13.57 -14.94
CA LEU A 15 -15.60 -13.85 -16.14
C LEU A 15 -14.67 -12.69 -16.49
N ALA A 16 -15.15 -11.45 -16.39
CA ALA A 16 -14.36 -10.26 -16.68
C ALA A 16 -13.21 -10.10 -15.67
N VAL A 17 -13.50 -10.26 -14.37
CA VAL A 17 -12.48 -10.20 -13.31
C VAL A 17 -11.47 -11.33 -13.45
N ARG A 18 -11.91 -12.55 -13.78
CA ARG A 18 -11.01 -13.69 -13.99
C ARG A 18 -10.02 -13.42 -15.12
N ARG A 19 -10.48 -12.86 -16.24
CA ARG A 19 -9.62 -12.45 -17.37
C ARG A 19 -8.69 -11.30 -16.98
N PHE A 20 -9.20 -10.32 -16.23
CA PHE A 20 -8.42 -9.21 -15.71
C PHE A 20 -7.28 -9.70 -14.82
N ASN A 21 -7.57 -10.55 -13.83
CA ASN A 21 -6.58 -11.10 -12.91
C ASN A 21 -5.54 -11.95 -13.63
N TRP A 22 -5.95 -12.83 -14.55
CA TRP A 22 -5.02 -13.62 -15.35
C TRP A 22 -4.04 -12.72 -16.12
N ARG A 23 -4.53 -11.63 -16.70
CA ARG A 23 -3.68 -10.67 -17.40
C ARG A 23 -2.77 -9.91 -16.44
N ALA A 24 -3.30 -9.46 -15.31
CA ALA A 24 -2.55 -8.72 -14.31
C ALA A 24 -1.36 -9.53 -13.78
N GLU A 25 -1.56 -10.82 -13.53
CA GLU A 25 -0.51 -11.73 -13.11
C GLU A 25 0.51 -11.98 -14.24
N ASN A 26 0.05 -12.30 -15.45
CA ASN A 26 0.95 -12.64 -16.57
C ASN A 26 1.73 -11.46 -17.15
N GLN A 27 1.24 -10.25 -16.97
CA GLN A 27 1.89 -9.02 -17.46
C GLN A 27 2.64 -8.28 -16.35
N GLY A 28 2.72 -8.84 -15.14
CA GLY A 28 3.43 -8.21 -14.02
C GLY A 28 2.81 -6.86 -13.61
N TRP A 29 1.48 -6.72 -13.72
CA TRP A 29 0.78 -5.49 -13.34
C TRP A 29 0.71 -5.25 -11.84
N ILE A 30 0.97 -6.30 -11.05
CA ILE A 30 0.92 -6.32 -9.60
C ILE A 30 2.32 -6.62 -9.08
N HIS A 31 2.76 -5.81 -8.14
CA HIS A 31 4.07 -5.86 -7.52
C HIS A 31 4.32 -7.23 -6.85
N PRO A 32 5.53 -7.80 -6.95
CA PRO A 32 5.84 -9.13 -6.39
C PRO A 32 5.64 -9.24 -4.88
N SER A 33 5.85 -8.14 -4.14
CA SER A 33 5.68 -8.10 -2.68
C SER A 33 4.22 -8.06 -2.22
N GLN A 34 3.27 -7.88 -3.15
CA GLN A 34 1.86 -7.88 -2.83
C GLN A 34 1.33 -9.31 -2.76
N SER A 35 0.75 -9.68 -1.61
CA SER A 35 0.18 -11.03 -1.39
C SER A 35 -1.35 -11.04 -1.28
N GLY A 36 -1.98 -9.89 -1.00
CA GLY A 36 -3.42 -9.78 -0.83
C GLY A 36 -4.21 -10.02 -2.12
N PHE A 37 -5.34 -10.72 -2.02
CA PHE A 37 -6.31 -10.93 -3.11
C PHE A 37 -5.73 -11.51 -4.43
N ARG A 38 -4.62 -12.26 -4.34
CA ARG A 38 -3.97 -12.90 -5.49
C ARG A 38 -4.17 -14.40 -5.45
N SER A 39 -4.33 -15.01 -6.62
CA SER A 39 -4.41 -16.47 -6.72
C SER A 39 -3.05 -17.09 -6.42
N GLY A 40 -3.01 -18.11 -5.55
CA GLY A 40 -1.77 -18.80 -5.20
C GLY A 40 -0.86 -18.06 -4.20
N ARG A 41 -1.33 -16.96 -3.61
CA ARG A 41 -0.68 -16.28 -2.48
C ARG A 41 -1.50 -16.50 -1.21
N SER A 42 -0.84 -16.77 -0.09
CA SER A 42 -1.47 -16.89 1.23
C SER A 42 -0.93 -15.84 2.19
N VAL A 43 -1.63 -15.70 3.33
CA VAL A 43 -1.15 -14.85 4.44
C VAL A 43 0.20 -15.35 4.96
N ASP A 44 0.43 -16.66 4.97
CA ASP A 44 1.70 -17.25 5.43
C ASP A 44 2.88 -16.79 4.56
N MET A 45 2.68 -16.67 3.25
CA MET A 45 3.70 -16.14 2.34
C MET A 45 4.01 -14.66 2.63
N ALA A 46 2.99 -13.87 2.98
CA ALA A 46 3.17 -12.47 3.34
C ALA A 46 3.94 -12.33 4.66
N VAL A 47 3.55 -13.12 5.67
CA VAL A 47 4.21 -13.15 6.98
C VAL A 47 5.65 -13.64 6.84
N GLY A 48 5.87 -14.74 6.12
CA GLY A 48 7.21 -15.28 5.88
C GLY A 48 8.12 -14.29 5.15
N GLY A 49 7.57 -13.50 4.23
CA GLY A 49 8.30 -12.42 3.54
C GLY A 49 8.80 -11.31 4.47
N VAL A 50 8.20 -11.13 5.64
CA VAL A 50 8.65 -10.17 6.67
C VAL A 50 9.51 -10.86 7.72
N VAL A 51 9.05 -12.00 8.25
CA VAL A 51 9.70 -12.71 9.36
C VAL A 51 11.08 -13.21 8.97
N ALA A 52 11.25 -13.81 7.78
CA ALA A 52 12.54 -14.39 7.39
C ALA A 52 13.68 -13.34 7.29
N PRO A 53 13.49 -12.15 6.66
CA PRO A 53 14.48 -11.07 6.71
C PRO A 53 14.77 -10.55 8.13
N VAL A 54 13.74 -10.46 8.98
CA VAL A 54 13.91 -10.00 10.38
C VAL A 54 14.73 -11.01 11.18
N GLU A 55 14.39 -12.30 11.13
CA GLU A 55 15.14 -13.37 11.80
C GLU A 55 16.59 -13.44 11.31
N HIS A 56 16.79 -13.30 10.00
CA HIS A 56 18.13 -13.24 9.41
C HIS A 56 18.95 -12.07 9.96
N ALA A 57 18.39 -10.87 10.01
CA ALA A 57 19.06 -9.70 10.57
C ALA A 57 19.37 -9.85 12.07
N ILE A 58 18.42 -10.39 12.85
CA ILE A 58 18.60 -10.67 14.28
C ILE A 58 19.72 -11.69 14.50
N SER A 59 19.77 -12.77 13.71
CA SER A 59 20.84 -13.78 13.79
C SER A 59 22.25 -13.19 13.58
N ARG A 60 22.33 -12.12 12.79
CA ARG A 60 23.56 -11.37 12.51
C ARG A 60 23.80 -10.21 13.47
N ARG A 61 23.01 -10.12 14.57
CA ARG A 61 23.06 -9.04 15.57
C ARG A 61 22.89 -7.65 14.97
N ARG A 62 22.08 -7.53 13.91
CA ARG A 62 21.73 -6.24 13.29
C ARG A 62 20.45 -5.70 13.92
N ALA A 63 20.38 -4.38 14.10
CA ALA A 63 19.13 -3.72 14.47
C ALA A 63 18.16 -3.72 13.27
N VAL A 64 16.87 -3.95 13.52
CA VAL A 64 15.83 -3.96 12.49
C VAL A 64 14.80 -2.90 12.82
N LEU A 65 14.43 -2.12 11.80
CA LEU A 65 13.32 -1.20 11.86
C LEU A 65 12.16 -1.75 11.04
N LEU A 66 11.04 -2.04 11.68
CA LEU A 66 9.82 -2.49 11.00
C LEU A 66 8.79 -1.36 11.01
N MET A 67 8.31 -1.01 9.82
CA MET A 67 7.25 0.00 9.65
C MET A 67 5.99 -0.69 9.15
N VAL A 68 4.89 -0.54 9.90
CA VAL A 68 3.61 -1.14 9.55
C VAL A 68 2.58 -0.04 9.32
N PHE A 69 1.91 -0.09 8.18
CA PHE A 69 0.91 0.89 7.78
C PHE A 69 -0.42 0.22 7.51
N ASP A 70 -1.50 0.88 7.94
CA ASP A 70 -2.87 0.51 7.59
C ASP A 70 -3.49 1.62 6.73
N VAL A 71 -4.04 1.28 5.56
CA VAL A 71 -4.61 2.28 4.64
C VAL A 71 -6.03 2.64 5.08
N GLU A 72 -6.29 3.93 5.29
CA GLU A 72 -7.57 4.37 5.83
C GLU A 72 -8.67 4.25 4.78
N GLY A 73 -9.67 3.42 5.06
CA GLY A 73 -10.84 3.31 4.21
C GLY A 73 -10.47 2.90 2.78
N ALA A 74 -9.57 1.92 2.62
CA ALA A 74 -9.10 1.35 1.36
C ALA A 74 -10.21 1.28 0.28
N PHE A 75 -11.34 0.65 0.58
CA PHE A 75 -12.47 0.53 -0.35
C PHE A 75 -13.41 1.75 -0.37
N ASN A 76 -13.41 2.62 0.63
CA ASN A 76 -14.34 3.76 0.70
C ASN A 76 -13.75 5.05 0.11
N LYS A 77 -12.41 5.17 0.07
CA LYS A 77 -11.69 6.41 -0.25
C LYS A 77 -10.80 6.30 -1.50
N SER A 78 -10.76 5.14 -2.17
CA SER A 78 -9.94 4.92 -3.38
C SER A 78 -10.30 5.91 -4.50
N TRP A 79 -9.29 6.50 -5.13
CA TRP A 79 -9.48 7.56 -6.11
C TRP A 79 -9.54 6.97 -7.52
N HIS A 80 -10.72 7.00 -8.16
CA HIS A 80 -10.94 6.34 -9.46
C HIS A 80 -9.98 6.80 -10.58
N PRO A 81 -9.67 8.11 -10.73
CA PRO A 81 -8.71 8.55 -11.73
C PRO A 81 -7.30 7.96 -11.54
N ALA A 82 -6.84 7.76 -10.29
CA ALA A 82 -5.54 7.13 -10.04
C ALA A 82 -5.51 5.67 -10.50
N LEU A 83 -6.60 4.93 -10.30
CA LEU A 83 -6.73 3.56 -10.81
C LEU A 83 -6.74 3.53 -12.35
N LEU A 84 -7.52 4.40 -12.99
CA LEU A 84 -7.60 4.46 -14.45
C LEU A 84 -6.25 4.86 -15.07
N GLU A 85 -5.58 5.85 -14.50
CA GLU A 85 -4.21 6.22 -14.87
C GLU A 85 -3.25 5.02 -14.75
N GLY A 86 -3.30 4.30 -13.62
CA GLY A 86 -2.47 3.11 -13.41
C GLY A 86 -2.73 2.01 -14.45
N LEU A 87 -3.99 1.80 -14.85
CA LEU A 87 -4.34 0.86 -15.92
C LEU A 87 -3.83 1.31 -17.29
N ALA A 88 -3.92 2.61 -17.59
CA ALA A 88 -3.43 3.17 -18.84
C ALA A 88 -1.90 3.01 -18.96
N GLN A 89 -1.16 3.30 -17.88
CA GLN A 89 0.29 3.13 -17.80
C GLN A 89 0.75 1.68 -18.00
N ARG A 90 -0.08 0.71 -17.59
CA ARG A 90 0.16 -0.74 -17.76
C ARG A 90 -0.23 -1.28 -19.15
N GLY A 91 -0.64 -0.41 -20.07
CA GLY A 91 -1.08 -0.84 -21.41
C GLY A 91 -2.36 -1.68 -21.36
N CYS A 92 -3.29 -1.35 -20.46
CA CYS A 92 -4.57 -2.05 -20.37
C CYS A 92 -5.33 -1.97 -21.70
N PRO A 93 -5.80 -3.11 -22.26
CA PRO A 93 -6.57 -3.11 -23.49
C PRO A 93 -7.82 -2.21 -23.41
N PRO A 94 -8.18 -1.47 -24.47
CA PRO A 94 -9.31 -0.54 -24.44
C PRO A 94 -10.62 -1.16 -23.96
N GLY A 95 -10.90 -2.42 -24.31
CA GLY A 95 -12.11 -3.11 -23.86
C GLY A 95 -12.17 -3.32 -22.34
N LEU A 96 -11.07 -3.77 -21.72
CA LEU A 96 -10.99 -3.93 -20.26
C LEU A 96 -11.01 -2.57 -19.56
N PHE A 97 -10.29 -1.59 -20.11
CA PHE A 97 -10.29 -0.23 -19.58
C PHE A 97 -11.70 0.36 -19.56
N CYS A 98 -12.46 0.24 -20.67
CA CYS A 98 -13.83 0.72 -20.76
C CYS A 98 -14.77 -0.01 -19.78
N GLN A 99 -14.58 -1.31 -19.56
CA GLN A 99 -15.36 -2.07 -18.56
C GLN A 99 -15.12 -1.53 -17.15
N VAL A 100 -13.86 -1.33 -16.76
CA VAL A 100 -13.51 -0.75 -15.45
C VAL A 100 -14.01 0.69 -15.34
N ALA A 101 -13.82 1.52 -16.36
CA ALA A 101 -14.28 2.90 -16.35
C ALA A 101 -15.81 2.99 -16.22
N SER A 102 -16.56 2.15 -16.94
CA SER A 102 -18.02 2.08 -16.83
C SER A 102 -18.48 1.57 -15.46
N PHE A 103 -17.76 0.61 -14.87
CA PHE A 103 -18.05 0.13 -13.51
C PHE A 103 -17.89 1.22 -12.44
N LEU A 104 -16.98 2.18 -12.65
CA LEU A 104 -16.73 3.28 -11.71
C LEU A 104 -17.58 4.52 -11.96
N ARG A 105 -18.17 4.68 -13.16
CA ARG A 105 -18.90 5.88 -13.59
C ARG A 105 -20.32 5.92 -12.99
N ASP A 106 -20.83 7.15 -12.82
CA ASP A 106 -22.24 7.48 -12.49
C ASP A 106 -22.82 6.74 -11.27
N ARG A 107 -21.95 6.41 -10.32
CA ARG A 107 -22.35 5.69 -9.12
C ARG A 107 -23.15 6.60 -8.19
N LYS A 108 -24.31 6.11 -7.76
CA LYS A 108 -25.17 6.78 -6.77
C LYS A 108 -25.42 5.87 -5.59
N CYS A 109 -25.32 6.43 -4.39
CA CYS A 109 -25.82 5.85 -3.17
C CYS A 109 -27.20 6.42 -2.88
N VAL A 110 -28.18 5.55 -2.64
CA VAL A 110 -29.53 5.95 -2.22
C VAL A 110 -29.79 5.35 -0.85
N LEU A 111 -30.07 6.20 0.14
CA LEU A 111 -30.49 5.84 1.48
C LEU A 111 -32.01 6.00 1.56
N VAL A 112 -32.73 4.93 1.91
CA VAL A 112 -34.18 4.97 2.13
C VAL A 112 -34.48 4.63 3.58
N ILE A 113 -35.11 5.54 4.32
CA ILE A 113 -35.53 5.35 5.71
C ILE A 113 -36.96 5.83 5.86
N ASN A 114 -37.87 4.97 6.33
CA ASN A 114 -39.29 5.29 6.58
C ASN A 114 -39.98 6.02 5.41
N GLY A 115 -39.69 5.62 4.17
CA GLY A 115 -40.27 6.22 2.96
C GLY A 115 -39.58 7.49 2.47
N TYR A 116 -38.61 8.03 3.22
CA TYR A 116 -37.77 9.15 2.78
C TYR A 116 -36.52 8.63 2.08
N SER A 117 -36.17 9.23 0.94
CA SER A 117 -34.96 8.89 0.19
C SER A 117 -33.98 10.06 0.12
N ALA A 118 -32.71 9.80 0.39
CA ALA A 118 -31.60 10.72 0.11
C ALA A 118 -30.61 10.05 -0.84
N SER A 119 -30.12 10.78 -1.85
CA SER A 119 -29.13 10.25 -2.80
C SER A 119 -27.84 11.06 -2.78
N LYS A 120 -26.70 10.37 -2.94
CA LYS A 120 -25.38 10.99 -3.07
C LYS A 120 -24.58 10.34 -4.19
N GLU A 121 -23.98 11.15 -5.03
CA GLU A 121 -23.04 10.67 -6.05
C GLU A 121 -21.73 10.22 -5.40
N LEU A 122 -21.23 9.07 -5.85
CA LEU A 122 -20.02 8.43 -5.35
C LEU A 122 -18.90 8.64 -6.38
N THR A 123 -18.02 9.58 -6.09
CA THR A 123 -16.84 9.90 -6.92
C THR A 123 -15.57 9.16 -6.49
N ARG A 124 -15.66 8.33 -5.44
CA ARG A 124 -14.55 7.59 -4.83
C ARG A 124 -15.02 6.27 -4.23
N GLY A 125 -14.06 5.38 -3.99
CA GLY A 125 -14.25 4.08 -3.36
C GLY A 125 -14.81 3.01 -4.31
N PHE A 126 -14.56 1.76 -3.99
CA PHE A 126 -15.12 0.59 -4.65
C PHE A 126 -16.35 0.07 -3.87
N PRO A 127 -17.37 -0.50 -4.53
CA PRO A 127 -18.49 -1.10 -3.82
C PRO A 127 -18.00 -2.30 -2.98
N GLN A 128 -18.47 -2.48 -1.75
CA GLN A 128 -18.11 -3.68 -0.98
C GLN A 128 -19.03 -4.84 -1.39
N GLY A 129 -18.48 -6.05 -1.53
CA GLY A 129 -19.25 -7.25 -1.88
C GLY A 129 -19.32 -7.57 -3.38
N VAL A 130 -18.60 -6.84 -4.22
CA VAL A 130 -18.45 -7.13 -5.66
C VAL A 130 -17.03 -7.61 -5.95
N ILE A 131 -16.91 -8.51 -6.92
CA ILE A 131 -15.68 -9.27 -7.22
C ILE A 131 -14.60 -8.33 -7.79
N TRP A 132 -15.00 -7.29 -8.53
CA TRP A 132 -14.07 -6.28 -9.04
C TRP A 132 -13.27 -5.58 -7.95
N SER A 133 -13.86 -5.32 -6.78
CA SER A 133 -13.29 -4.39 -5.81
C SER A 133 -11.92 -4.80 -5.32
N THR A 134 -11.71 -6.10 -5.05
CA THR A 134 -10.43 -6.62 -4.58
C THR A 134 -9.37 -6.60 -5.69
N SER A 135 -9.75 -6.90 -6.92
CA SER A 135 -8.85 -6.85 -8.09
C SER A 135 -8.43 -5.43 -8.43
N LEU A 136 -9.37 -4.47 -8.38
CA LEU A 136 -9.10 -3.06 -8.61
C LEU A 136 -8.30 -2.43 -7.47
N TRP A 137 -8.54 -2.88 -6.23
CA TRP A 137 -7.71 -2.51 -5.10
C TRP A 137 -6.25 -2.87 -5.35
N ASN A 138 -5.98 -4.07 -5.87
CA ASN A 138 -4.61 -4.48 -6.09
C ASN A 138 -3.84 -3.56 -7.05
N ILE A 139 -4.47 -3.12 -8.14
CA ILE A 139 -3.85 -2.16 -9.07
C ILE A 139 -3.76 -0.76 -8.48
N HIS A 140 -4.76 -0.34 -7.69
CA HIS A 140 -4.75 0.97 -7.06
C HIS A 140 -3.64 1.09 -6.01
N ASP A 141 -3.47 0.05 -5.18
CA ASP A 141 -2.51 -0.01 -4.09
C ASP A 141 -1.06 -0.23 -4.57
N ASP A 142 -0.88 -0.84 -5.74
CA ASP A 142 0.42 -1.11 -6.36
C ASP A 142 1.36 0.12 -6.41
N ARG A 143 0.78 1.32 -6.55
CA ARG A 143 1.54 2.59 -6.55
C ARG A 143 2.28 2.83 -5.25
N VAL A 144 1.73 2.38 -4.12
CA VAL A 144 2.37 2.48 -2.79
C VAL A 144 3.65 1.69 -2.76
N LEU A 145 3.62 0.46 -3.29
CA LEU A 145 4.78 -0.44 -3.31
C LEU A 145 5.89 0.11 -4.21
N HIS A 146 5.54 0.64 -5.38
CA HIS A 146 6.52 1.32 -6.23
C HIS A 146 7.12 2.58 -5.60
N HIS A 147 6.34 3.35 -4.83
CA HIS A 147 6.90 4.46 -4.06
C HIS A 147 7.87 4.00 -2.97
N LEU A 148 7.66 2.82 -2.38
CA LEU A 148 8.61 2.23 -1.44
C LEU A 148 9.90 1.80 -2.15
N ASP A 149 9.81 1.20 -3.33
CA ASP A 149 10.99 0.85 -4.14
C ASP A 149 11.80 2.08 -4.50
N ASP A 150 11.14 3.15 -4.97
CA ASP A 150 11.80 4.41 -5.34
C ASP A 150 12.52 5.04 -4.12
N ILE A 151 11.93 4.92 -2.93
CA ILE A 151 12.54 5.42 -1.69
C ILE A 151 13.74 4.56 -1.30
N ALA A 152 13.61 3.24 -1.38
CA ALA A 152 14.68 2.30 -1.08
C ALA A 152 15.88 2.54 -2.01
N GLU A 153 15.63 2.72 -3.31
CA GLU A 153 16.67 2.98 -4.30
C GLU A 153 17.39 4.32 -4.06
N GLN A 154 16.65 5.37 -3.72
CA GLN A 154 17.25 6.67 -3.36
C GLN A 154 18.17 6.56 -2.14
N LEU A 155 17.81 5.74 -1.16
CA LEU A 155 18.65 5.52 0.03
C LEU A 155 19.90 4.69 -0.28
N LYS A 156 19.82 3.73 -1.21
CA LYS A 156 20.99 3.01 -1.72
C LYS A 156 21.95 3.95 -2.43
N VAL A 157 21.47 4.79 -3.33
CA VAL A 157 22.27 5.78 -4.08
C VAL A 157 22.94 6.81 -3.15
N GLN A 158 22.27 7.18 -2.05
CA GLN A 158 22.84 8.06 -1.02
C GLN A 158 23.85 7.35 -0.09
N GLY A 159 24.17 6.08 -0.32
CA GLY A 159 25.10 5.29 0.50
C GLY A 159 24.58 4.97 1.90
N ARG A 160 23.27 5.11 2.13
CA ARG A 160 22.64 4.90 3.46
C ARG A 160 22.14 3.47 3.67
N ILE A 161 22.11 2.66 2.61
CA ILE A 161 21.83 1.22 2.65
C ILE A 161 22.93 0.53 1.84
N LYS A 162 23.83 -0.20 2.50
CA LYS A 162 24.79 -1.10 1.84
C LYS A 162 24.15 -2.48 1.72
N GLU A 163 24.12 -3.06 0.52
CA GLU A 163 23.43 -4.33 0.28
C GLU A 163 24.06 -5.55 0.93
N ASP A 164 25.35 -5.54 1.33
CA ASP A 164 25.91 -6.76 1.94
C ASP A 164 27.11 -6.61 2.90
N GLU A 165 27.51 -5.39 3.29
CA GLU A 165 28.63 -5.22 4.22
C GLU A 165 28.15 -4.72 5.57
N ALA A 166 27.96 -5.64 6.52
CA ALA A 166 28.05 -5.30 7.93
C ALA A 166 29.50 -5.45 8.37
N GLU A 167 30.32 -4.46 8.02
CA GLU A 167 31.54 -4.19 8.76
C GLU A 167 31.56 -2.71 9.15
N GLY A 168 31.61 -2.49 10.47
CA GLY A 168 31.94 -1.20 11.09
C GLY A 168 30.88 -0.12 10.98
N LEU A 169 29.91 -0.12 11.90
CA LEU A 169 29.24 1.13 12.28
C LEU A 169 30.24 1.95 13.10
N GLY A 170 30.91 2.90 12.43
CA GLY A 170 31.66 3.97 13.07
C GLY A 170 30.74 5.06 13.60
N GLU A 171 31.22 5.73 14.65
CA GLU A 171 30.55 6.74 15.49
C GLU A 171 29.67 7.73 14.70
N SER A 172 28.39 7.88 15.08
CA SER A 172 27.45 8.81 14.44
C SER A 172 26.76 9.78 15.43
N LYS A 173 26.47 10.98 14.90
CA LYS A 173 25.95 12.22 15.53
C LYS A 173 24.44 12.15 15.87
N PRO A 174 23.86 13.12 16.64
CA PRO A 174 22.68 12.88 17.49
C PRO A 174 21.38 12.59 16.72
N GLY A 175 20.49 11.82 17.37
CA GLY A 175 19.28 11.22 16.82
C GLY A 175 18.18 12.22 16.46
N ALA A 176 17.10 11.74 15.84
CA ALA A 176 15.88 12.51 15.60
C ALA A 176 14.67 11.57 15.34
N TYR A 177 13.43 12.01 15.52
CA TYR A 177 12.18 11.30 15.19
C TYR A 177 11.19 12.25 14.49
N ALA A 178 10.11 11.73 13.91
CA ALA A 178 9.07 12.56 13.26
C ALA A 178 7.84 12.67 14.18
N ASP A 179 7.37 13.88 14.45
CA ASP A 179 6.15 14.12 15.23
C ASP A 179 4.87 13.95 14.40
N ASP A 180 3.70 14.04 15.07
CA ASP A 180 2.37 13.89 14.45
C ASP A 180 2.07 14.91 13.33
N ASN A 181 2.89 15.96 13.22
CA ASN A 181 2.80 17.02 12.22
C ASN A 181 3.87 16.91 11.11
N TRP A 182 4.63 15.81 11.07
CA TRP A 182 5.70 15.53 10.10
C TRP A 182 6.94 16.43 10.22
N ASN A 183 7.18 17.01 11.40
CA ASN A 183 8.41 17.75 11.66
C ASN A 183 9.46 16.81 12.24
N LEU A 184 10.71 17.02 11.82
CA LEU A 184 11.87 16.29 12.33
C LEU A 184 12.26 16.88 13.70
N GLN A 185 12.26 16.07 14.75
CA GLN A 185 12.62 16.43 16.12
C GLN A 185 13.91 15.72 16.51
N GLU A 186 14.92 16.39 17.06
CA GLU A 186 16.17 15.73 17.52
C GLU A 186 15.91 14.80 18.73
N GLY A 187 16.69 13.71 18.83
CA GLY A 187 16.57 12.62 19.79
C GLY A 187 17.94 12.22 20.36
N ASP A 188 17.91 11.45 21.45
CA ASP A 188 19.06 11.10 22.30
C ASP A 188 20.23 10.44 21.53
N PRO A 189 21.49 10.59 22.00
CA PRO A 189 22.72 10.32 21.23
C PRO A 189 23.16 8.85 21.20
N ASP A 190 22.24 7.89 21.26
CA ASP A 190 22.55 6.47 21.11
C ASP A 190 22.45 6.03 19.63
N ASP A 191 23.14 4.95 19.23
CA ASP A 191 23.08 4.36 17.87
C ASP A 191 21.65 4.07 17.38
N LEU A 192 20.71 3.85 18.30
CA LEU A 192 19.27 3.76 18.02
C LEU A 192 18.67 5.06 17.50
N GLY A 193 19.13 6.21 17.98
CA GLY A 193 18.65 7.54 17.59
C GLY A 193 18.87 7.81 16.10
N ALA A 194 19.97 7.33 15.52
CA ALA A 194 20.24 7.43 14.09
C ALA A 194 19.32 6.50 13.26
N LEU A 195 19.04 5.29 13.75
CA LEU A 195 18.12 4.34 13.12
C LEU A 195 16.68 4.88 13.12
N VAL A 196 16.23 5.38 14.27
CA VAL A 196 14.92 6.02 14.44
C VAL A 196 14.82 7.28 13.58
N GLN A 197 15.89 8.06 13.44
CA GLN A 197 15.94 9.23 12.54
C GLN A 197 15.82 8.84 11.07
N CYS A 198 16.51 7.78 10.68
CA CYS A 198 16.39 7.25 9.34
C CYS A 198 14.94 6.82 9.08
N GLY A 199 14.32 6.11 10.03
CA GLY A 199 12.92 5.73 10.04
C GLY A 199 11.95 6.90 9.92
N GLY A 200 12.14 7.95 10.73
CA GLY A 200 11.33 9.17 10.67
C GLY A 200 11.42 9.88 9.31
N LYS A 201 12.61 10.00 8.74
CA LYS A 201 12.82 10.60 7.40
C LYS A 201 12.14 9.76 6.31
N LEU A 202 12.27 8.44 6.40
CA LEU A 202 11.61 7.47 5.52
C LEU A 202 10.08 7.63 5.57
N LEU A 203 9.50 7.67 6.77
CA LEU A 203 8.08 7.89 6.98
C LEU A 203 7.61 9.19 6.33
N VAL A 204 8.29 10.30 6.62
CA VAL A 204 7.90 11.62 6.08
C VAL A 204 7.92 11.62 4.55
N GLU A 205 8.96 11.06 3.92
CA GLU A 205 9.04 10.98 2.46
C GLU A 205 7.97 10.05 1.87
N PHE A 206 7.74 8.90 2.50
CA PHE A 206 6.69 7.96 2.11
C PHE A 206 5.30 8.62 2.14
N PHE A 207 4.94 9.27 3.25
CA PHE A 207 3.64 9.93 3.38
C PHE A 207 3.53 11.16 2.48
N ARG A 208 4.62 11.88 2.21
CA ARG A 208 4.64 12.98 1.23
C ARG A 208 4.30 12.48 -0.17
N ARG A 209 4.85 11.34 -0.60
CA ARG A 209 4.51 10.71 -1.88
C ARG A 209 3.08 10.20 -1.91
N CYS A 210 2.65 9.50 -0.85
CA CYS A 210 1.27 9.02 -0.73
C CYS A 210 0.24 10.17 -0.78
N LYS A 211 0.53 11.31 -0.15
CA LYS A 211 -0.33 12.50 -0.20
C LYS A 211 -0.45 13.06 -1.62
N LYS A 212 0.65 13.13 -2.38
CA LYS A 212 0.63 13.51 -3.81
C LYS A 212 -0.17 12.51 -4.64
N ALA A 213 -0.06 11.22 -4.33
CA ALA A 213 -0.82 10.13 -4.96
C ALA A 213 -2.28 10.02 -4.47
N LYS A 214 -2.72 10.89 -3.54
CA LYS A 214 -4.06 10.91 -2.93
C LYS A 214 -4.45 9.62 -2.19
N ILE A 215 -3.49 8.98 -1.53
CA ILE A 215 -3.67 7.81 -0.68
C ILE A 215 -3.73 8.28 0.78
N ALA A 216 -4.76 7.85 1.52
CA ALA A 216 -5.02 8.29 2.89
C ALA A 216 -4.71 7.20 3.92
N TYR A 217 -4.13 7.57 5.05
CA TYR A 217 -3.77 6.68 6.17
C TYR A 217 -4.33 7.25 7.48
N PRO A 218 -4.83 6.42 8.42
CA PRO A 218 -5.42 6.89 9.65
C PRO A 218 -4.33 7.55 10.49
N PRO A 219 -4.65 8.59 11.27
CA PRO A 219 -3.68 9.23 12.17
C PRO A 219 -3.15 8.25 13.24
N GLU A 220 -4.02 7.37 13.74
CA GLU A 220 -3.82 6.61 14.99
C GLU A 220 -3.09 5.27 14.83
N ARG A 221 -2.75 4.84 13.60
CA ARG A 221 -2.11 3.52 13.33
C ARG A 221 -0.91 3.61 12.40
N ARG A 222 -0.02 4.55 12.70
CA ARG A 222 1.27 4.73 12.01
C ARG A 222 2.39 4.36 12.97
N ALA A 223 2.44 3.09 13.35
CA ALA A 223 3.39 2.63 14.35
C ALA A 223 4.75 2.36 13.70
N LEU A 224 5.80 2.96 14.25
CA LEU A 224 7.18 2.58 14.03
C LEU A 224 7.52 1.57 15.13
N ASP A 225 7.83 0.33 14.78
CA ASP A 225 8.29 -0.66 15.75
C ASP A 225 9.79 -0.92 15.56
N VAL A 226 10.55 -0.77 16.65
CA VAL A 226 11.99 -0.98 16.67
C VAL A 226 12.25 -2.27 17.42
N THR A 227 12.45 -3.36 16.69
CA THR A 227 12.82 -4.63 17.31
C THR A 227 14.33 -4.73 17.41
N LEU A 228 14.84 -4.72 18.64
CA LEU A 228 16.24 -4.94 18.92
C LEU A 228 16.51 -6.44 19.07
N GLY A 229 17.45 -6.96 18.29
CA GLY A 229 18.02 -8.28 18.54
C GLY A 229 18.96 -8.23 19.74
N SER A 230 18.43 -8.26 20.96
CA SER A 230 19.23 -8.56 22.15
C SER A 230 19.11 -10.04 22.50
N ARG A 231 20.24 -10.69 22.79
CA ARG A 231 20.22 -11.98 23.48
C ARG A 231 19.66 -11.83 24.88
#